data_AF-E5AL14-F1
#
_entry.id   AF-E5AL14-F1
#
_cell.length_a   1.000
_cell.length_b   1.000
_cell.length_c   1.000
_cell.angle_alpha   90.00
_cell.angle_beta   90.00
_cell.angle_gamma   90.00
#
_symmetry.space_group_name_H-M   'P 1'
#
loop_
_entity.id
_entity.type
_entity.pdbx_description
1 polymer ?
#
loop_
_entity_poly.entity_id
_entity_poly.type
_entity_poly.pdbx_seq_one_letter_code
_entity_poly.pdbx_strand_id
1 'polypeptide(L)'
;MEFDAGLAYHAVIAAFVQPQQVAAAGAAPPGSAPGASAPDARTAWSVPHRAARQPTGAAAVAARATRLDDLPPEILRQIATYTPFDDIGSLSTVARHTYYALWDSRRSWLCCERADNVRQLDSSRAHQLLDEIEYIGGAPVLRAAPLQALWPRIPELPQQYQPHAYKRIFEMANRLPTHVALPILEGVIGTLPGLAVEHRLPLYDFVYAAVERSNVDRGRLWAMLAWSLGCLPVDPQHFEREYSVFLNRLPSLDATAQARLLTQLALLLRGFCDNGVHSQATLAGYHRLVYDWVQRLPPSLQGMPVGALAHVIWLLPEPQMSAHYADLRRLTQALPDLQLGHAMRHLPAALAMLPPQHHTAEFALLESMVNRIPAQHREAVALGLLEGSIGLGEALSKRGWQLALRLLDNGDGMQLFAVLDDLAERELLPLLSGQQWADAVDEILQFCERNRLGETDRTMLLDFIARHGTDR
;
A
#
# COMPACT_ATOMS: atom_id res chain seq x y z
N MET A 1 8.16 0.04 -18.35
CA MET A 1 7.89 -1.41 -18.26
C MET A 1 8.02 -1.78 -16.80
N GLU A 2 6.92 -1.69 -16.07
CA GLU A 2 6.79 -2.41 -14.81
C GLU A 2 6.47 -3.85 -15.20
N PHE A 3 7.31 -4.77 -14.76
CA PHE A 3 7.04 -6.20 -14.90
C PHE A 3 6.21 -6.61 -13.70
N ASP A 4 4.96 -6.97 -13.94
CA ASP A 4 4.06 -7.37 -12.87
C ASP A 4 4.58 -8.66 -12.23
N ALA A 5 4.78 -8.64 -10.91
CA ALA A 5 5.18 -9.81 -10.15
C ALA A 5 4.08 -10.88 -10.10
N GLY A 6 2.83 -10.47 -10.37
CA GLY A 6 1.76 -11.36 -10.79
C GLY A 6 2.22 -12.25 -11.94
N LEU A 7 2.65 -11.69 -13.08
CA LEU A 7 2.98 -12.45 -14.30
C LEU A 7 4.03 -13.56 -14.11
N ALA A 8 5.00 -13.41 -13.20
CA ALA A 8 5.92 -14.51 -12.86
C ALA A 8 5.22 -15.62 -12.08
N TYR A 9 4.42 -15.27 -11.06
CA TYR A 9 3.61 -16.21 -10.31
C TYR A 9 2.53 -16.88 -11.20
N HIS A 10 1.93 -16.13 -12.13
CA HIS A 10 0.99 -16.62 -13.14
C HIS A 10 1.66 -17.51 -14.17
N ALA A 11 2.88 -17.21 -14.62
CA ALA A 11 3.63 -18.08 -15.54
C ALA A 11 3.92 -19.44 -14.91
N VAL A 12 4.24 -19.49 -13.61
CA VAL A 12 4.40 -20.77 -12.90
C VAL A 12 3.04 -21.46 -12.72
N ILE A 13 1.99 -20.79 -12.23
CA ILE A 13 0.64 -21.40 -12.14
C ILE A 13 0.17 -21.93 -13.50
N ALA A 14 0.29 -21.14 -14.57
CA ALA A 14 -0.11 -21.52 -15.92
C ALA A 14 0.72 -22.70 -16.45
N ALA A 15 2.02 -22.78 -16.15
CA ALA A 15 2.86 -23.95 -16.49
C ALA A 15 2.44 -25.22 -15.73
N PHE A 16 1.89 -25.11 -14.52
CA PHE A 16 1.30 -26.23 -13.78
C PHE A 16 -0.15 -26.56 -14.20
N VAL A 17 -0.89 -25.61 -14.80
CA VAL A 17 -2.30 -25.76 -15.22
C VAL A 17 -2.45 -26.16 -16.70
N GLN A 18 -1.53 -25.80 -17.60
CA GLN A 18 -1.58 -26.15 -19.02
C GLN A 18 -1.02 -27.55 -19.31
N PRO A 19 -1.84 -28.59 -19.14
CA PRO A 19 -2.08 -29.45 -20.31
C PRO A 19 -3.54 -29.91 -20.42
N GLN A 20 -4.52 -28.98 -20.46
CA GLN A 20 -5.90 -29.37 -20.77
C GLN A 20 -6.76 -28.31 -21.50
N GLN A 21 -7.28 -28.77 -22.66
CA GLN A 21 -8.46 -28.31 -23.40
C GLN A 21 -8.30 -27.23 -24.49
N VAL A 22 -9.26 -27.29 -25.44
CA VAL A 22 -9.14 -26.85 -26.84
C VAL A 22 -10.42 -26.13 -27.29
N ALA A 23 -10.23 -24.92 -27.80
CA ALA A 23 -11.03 -24.14 -28.77
C ALA A 23 -12.53 -24.46 -29.05
N ALA A 24 -13.39 -23.43 -28.89
CA ALA A 24 -14.13 -22.71 -29.98
C ALA A 24 -15.28 -21.85 -29.38
N ALA A 25 -15.21 -20.51 -29.34
CA ALA A 25 -15.41 -19.53 -30.43
C ALA A 25 -16.86 -19.37 -30.95
N GLY A 26 -17.48 -18.17 -30.80
CA GLY A 26 -18.71 -17.85 -31.57
C GLY A 26 -19.60 -16.64 -31.23
N ALA A 27 -19.16 -15.42 -31.61
CA ALA A 27 -19.99 -14.31 -32.15
C ALA A 27 -21.05 -13.52 -31.30
N ALA A 28 -21.06 -12.19 -31.55
CA ALA A 28 -22.04 -11.17 -31.12
C ALA A 28 -22.56 -10.40 -32.39
N PRO A 29 -23.12 -9.16 -32.33
CA PRO A 29 -24.00 -8.45 -31.38
C PRO A 29 -25.41 -8.32 -32.06
N PRO A 30 -26.05 -7.15 -32.36
CA PRO A 30 -26.33 -5.85 -31.67
C PRO A 30 -27.86 -5.71 -31.33
N GLY A 31 -28.46 -4.58 -30.90
CA GLY A 31 -28.03 -3.22 -30.50
C GLY A 31 -29.25 -2.24 -30.45
N SER A 32 -28.99 -0.92 -30.35
CA SER A 32 -29.91 0.25 -30.46
C SER A 32 -30.28 0.99 -29.16
N ALA A 33 -30.19 2.33 -29.21
CA ALA A 33 -30.65 3.34 -28.25
C ALA A 33 -31.64 4.29 -28.99
N PRO A 34 -31.92 5.58 -28.63
CA PRO A 34 -31.74 6.35 -27.37
C PRO A 34 -32.95 7.26 -26.98
N GLY A 35 -32.83 8.04 -25.89
CA GLY A 35 -33.58 9.29 -25.62
C GLY A 35 -34.28 9.36 -24.24
N ALA A 36 -34.57 10.53 -23.63
CA ALA A 36 -34.07 11.90 -23.82
C ALA A 36 -34.43 12.80 -22.60
N SER A 37 -33.51 13.71 -22.21
CA SER A 37 -33.71 15.03 -21.56
C SER A 37 -34.59 15.21 -20.29
N ALA A 38 -33.93 15.55 -19.16
CA ALA A 38 -33.93 16.86 -18.43
C ALA A 38 -35.25 17.70 -18.33
N PRO A 39 -35.53 18.44 -17.22
CA PRO A 39 -34.57 19.40 -16.62
C PRO A 39 -34.60 19.67 -15.10
N ASP A 40 -33.74 20.61 -14.70
CA ASP A 40 -33.38 21.10 -13.35
C ASP A 40 -34.50 21.59 -12.42
N ALA A 41 -34.21 21.53 -11.11
CA ALA A 41 -34.60 22.58 -10.16
C ALA A 41 -33.57 22.76 -9.03
N ARG A 42 -32.76 23.82 -9.09
CA ARG A 42 -31.96 24.30 -7.95
C ARG A 42 -32.83 25.16 -7.03
N THR A 43 -32.76 25.00 -5.71
CA THR A 43 -33.21 26.01 -4.75
C THR A 43 -32.25 26.13 -3.56
N ALA A 44 -31.83 27.36 -3.27
CA ALA A 44 -30.97 27.70 -2.14
C ALA A 44 -31.78 27.78 -0.83
N TRP A 45 -31.12 27.52 0.31
CA TRP A 45 -31.68 27.74 1.65
C TRP A 45 -31.01 28.94 2.32
N SER A 46 -31.81 29.96 2.67
CA SER A 46 -31.36 31.16 3.40
C SER A 46 -32.51 31.80 4.20
N VAL A 47 -32.63 31.53 5.50
CA VAL A 47 -33.51 32.25 6.46
C VAL A 47 -32.98 32.05 7.91
N PRO A 48 -33.33 32.87 8.93
CA PRO A 48 -32.76 34.20 9.17
C PRO A 48 -32.16 34.40 10.58
N HIS A 49 -31.47 35.53 10.78
CA HIS A 49 -31.18 36.06 12.12
C HIS A 49 -32.46 36.35 12.93
N ARG A 50 -32.45 36.01 14.22
CA ARG A 50 -33.50 36.41 15.19
C ARG A 50 -32.91 37.32 16.26
N ALA A 51 -33.37 38.58 16.31
CA ALA A 51 -32.93 39.55 17.30
C ALA A 51 -33.62 39.33 18.66
N ALA A 52 -32.87 39.45 19.76
CA ALA A 52 -33.42 39.45 21.12
C ALA A 52 -32.62 40.34 22.09
N ARG A 53 -33.16 41.55 22.30
CA ARG A 53 -33.18 42.39 23.52
C ARG A 53 -31.99 42.36 24.50
N GLN A 54 -31.35 43.51 24.65
CA GLN A 54 -30.55 43.88 25.84
C GLN A 54 -31.44 44.15 27.07
N PRO A 55 -30.97 43.83 28.29
CA PRO A 55 -31.37 44.50 29.53
C PRO A 55 -30.34 45.57 29.95
N THR A 56 -30.83 46.68 30.48
CA THR A 56 -30.04 47.83 30.93
C THR A 56 -29.56 47.71 32.38
N GLY A 57 -28.31 48.11 32.64
CA GLY A 57 -27.95 48.85 33.86
C GLY A 57 -27.46 48.06 35.08
N ALA A 58 -26.17 47.72 35.09
CA ALA A 58 -25.38 47.62 36.33
C ALA A 58 -23.92 48.02 36.02
N ALA A 59 -23.27 48.74 36.93
CA ALA A 59 -21.94 49.28 36.71
C ALA A 59 -20.85 48.19 36.70
N ALA A 60 -20.44 47.77 35.51
CA ALA A 60 -19.20 47.02 35.32
C ALA A 60 -18.12 47.99 34.80
N VAL A 61 -16.91 47.89 35.36
CA VAL A 61 -15.69 48.37 34.67
C VAL A 61 -15.73 47.74 33.29
N ALA A 62 -15.76 48.55 32.23
CA ALA A 62 -16.00 48.05 30.88
C ALA A 62 -14.85 47.13 30.45
N ALA A 63 -15.03 45.83 30.64
CA ALA A 63 -14.22 44.79 30.06
C ALA A 63 -14.40 44.90 28.54
N ARG A 64 -13.53 45.70 27.92
CA ARG A 64 -13.50 45.97 26.49
C ARG A 64 -13.43 44.61 25.80
N ALA A 65 -14.49 44.25 25.09
CA ALA A 65 -14.60 42.95 24.44
C ALA A 65 -13.41 42.77 23.49
N THR A 66 -12.49 41.89 23.88
CA THR A 66 -11.22 41.66 23.18
C THR A 66 -11.52 41.14 21.78
N ARG A 67 -11.22 41.94 20.76
CA ARG A 67 -11.37 41.52 19.36
C ARG A 67 -10.13 40.73 18.94
N LEU A 68 -10.23 40.02 17.81
CA LEU A 68 -9.06 39.39 17.17
C LEU A 68 -7.94 40.42 16.90
N ASP A 69 -8.34 41.68 16.69
CA ASP A 69 -7.47 42.85 16.51
C ASP A 69 -6.67 43.24 17.76
N ASP A 70 -7.17 42.90 18.95
CA ASP A 70 -6.55 43.24 20.24
C ASP A 70 -5.63 42.10 20.77
N LEU A 71 -5.53 40.96 20.06
CA LEU A 71 -4.75 39.81 20.51
C LEU A 71 -3.25 39.95 20.20
N PRO A 72 -2.36 39.56 21.14
CA PRO A 72 -0.92 39.58 20.89
C PRO A 72 -0.49 38.46 19.91
N PRO A 73 0.65 38.63 19.20
CA PRO A 73 1.13 37.68 18.19
C PRO A 73 1.32 36.24 18.68
N GLU A 74 1.58 36.04 19.96
CA GLU A 74 1.75 34.73 20.60
C GLU A 74 0.43 33.96 20.61
N ILE A 75 -0.66 34.64 20.99
CA ILE A 75 -2.01 34.05 21.04
C ILE A 75 -2.54 33.83 19.62
N LEU A 76 -2.25 34.73 18.68
CA LEU A 76 -2.59 34.52 17.26
C LEU A 76 -1.88 33.28 16.69
N ARG A 77 -0.58 33.11 16.98
CA ARG A 77 0.17 31.91 16.60
C ARG A 77 -0.37 30.65 17.28
N GLN A 78 -0.78 30.72 18.55
CA GLN A 78 -1.41 29.60 19.24
C GLN A 78 -2.77 29.24 18.63
N ILE A 79 -3.62 30.22 18.29
CA ILE A 79 -4.87 29.98 17.56
C ILE A 79 -4.59 29.26 16.22
N ALA A 80 -3.57 29.69 15.49
CA ALA A 80 -3.16 29.04 14.25
C ALA A 80 -2.72 27.56 14.44
N THR A 81 -2.18 27.16 15.60
CA THR A 81 -1.88 25.74 15.87
C THR A 81 -3.11 24.86 16.07
N TYR A 82 -4.28 25.45 16.33
CA TYR A 82 -5.58 24.76 16.42
C TYR A 82 -6.52 25.07 15.25
N THR A 83 -6.06 25.84 14.26
CA THR A 83 -6.81 26.19 13.06
C THR A 83 -6.50 25.14 11.98
N PRO A 84 -7.50 24.64 11.22
CA PRO A 84 -7.25 23.79 10.05
C PRO A 84 -6.25 24.46 9.09
N PHE A 85 -5.36 23.68 8.49
CA PHE A 85 -4.26 24.24 7.70
C PHE A 85 -4.75 25.07 6.51
N ASP A 86 -5.86 24.67 5.90
CA ASP A 86 -6.48 25.36 4.75
C ASP A 86 -7.07 26.73 5.14
N ASP A 87 -7.53 26.87 6.38
CA ASP A 87 -8.08 28.12 6.92
C ASP A 87 -6.99 29.16 7.25
N ILE A 88 -5.70 28.77 7.32
CA ILE A 88 -4.58 29.69 7.57
C ILE A 88 -4.49 30.76 6.48
N GLY A 89 -4.82 30.43 5.24
CA GLY A 89 -4.90 31.36 4.12
C GLY A 89 -5.89 32.50 4.37
N SER A 90 -7.02 32.19 5.01
CA SER A 90 -8.11 33.12 5.37
C SER A 90 -7.84 33.86 6.68
N LEU A 91 -7.36 33.17 7.73
CA LEU A 91 -7.06 33.78 9.04
C LEU A 91 -5.98 34.87 8.94
N SER A 92 -5.00 34.67 8.05
CA SER A 92 -3.90 35.60 7.82
C SER A 92 -4.25 36.81 6.93
N THR A 93 -5.46 36.88 6.34
CA THR A 93 -5.93 38.05 5.57
C THR A 93 -6.91 38.94 6.33
N VAL A 94 -7.41 38.50 7.50
CA VAL A 94 -8.40 39.26 8.30
C VAL A 94 -7.93 40.66 8.65
N ALA A 95 -6.66 40.83 9.03
CA ALA A 95 -6.10 42.12 9.41
C ALA A 95 -4.58 42.18 9.24
N ARG A 96 -4.01 43.40 9.23
CA ARG A 96 -2.57 43.61 9.01
C ARG A 96 -1.69 43.03 10.11
N HIS A 97 -2.16 42.96 11.36
CA HIS A 97 -1.40 42.34 12.45
C HIS A 97 -1.49 40.81 12.42
N THR A 98 -2.65 40.20 12.09
CA THR A 98 -2.73 38.74 11.89
C THR A 98 -1.84 38.27 10.74
N TYR A 99 -1.77 39.05 9.66
CA TYR A 99 -0.86 38.82 8.54
C TYR A 99 0.61 38.68 8.96
N TYR A 100 1.14 39.64 9.74
CA TYR A 100 2.53 39.57 10.21
C TYR A 100 2.74 38.52 11.31
N ALA A 101 1.77 38.35 12.22
CA ALA A 101 1.85 37.34 13.29
C ALA A 101 1.87 35.90 12.74
N LEU A 102 1.21 35.66 11.60
CA LEU A 102 1.08 34.35 10.95
C LEU A 102 1.91 34.23 9.66
N TRP A 103 2.89 35.10 9.45
CA TRP A 103 3.67 35.19 8.20
C TRP A 103 4.25 33.85 7.74
N ASP A 104 4.93 33.11 8.63
CA ASP A 104 5.53 31.82 8.29
C ASP A 104 4.49 30.71 8.04
N SER A 105 3.39 30.68 8.81
CA SER A 105 2.29 29.74 8.58
C SER A 105 1.59 30.02 7.26
N ARG A 106 1.39 31.30 6.91
CA ARG A 106 0.86 31.72 5.60
C ARG A 106 1.80 31.33 4.47
N ARG A 107 3.12 31.49 4.65
CA ARG A 107 4.12 31.06 3.64
C ARG A 107 4.11 29.56 3.45
N SER A 108 4.00 28.78 4.53
CA SER A 108 3.80 27.32 4.46
C SER A 108 2.57 26.98 3.61
N TRP A 109 1.39 27.53 3.95
CA TRP A 109 0.16 27.31 3.18
C TRP A 109 0.30 27.70 1.69
N LEU A 110 0.87 28.87 1.39
CA LEU A 110 1.14 29.31 0.02
C LEU A 110 2.11 28.38 -0.74
N CYS A 111 3.03 27.70 -0.05
CA CYS A 111 3.91 26.72 -0.67
C CYS A 111 3.17 25.41 -1.01
N CYS A 112 2.23 24.96 -0.17
CA CYS A 112 1.37 23.82 -0.49
C CYS A 112 0.49 24.10 -1.72
N GLU A 113 -0.23 25.22 -1.73
CA GLU A 113 -1.04 25.66 -2.87
C GLU A 113 -0.25 25.70 -4.19
N ARG A 114 1.04 26.08 -4.13
CA ARG A 114 1.94 26.08 -5.29
C ARG A 114 2.42 24.67 -5.67
N ALA A 115 2.66 23.80 -4.70
CA ALA A 115 3.03 22.39 -4.93
C ALA A 115 1.90 21.60 -5.60
N ASP A 116 0.64 21.86 -5.22
CA ASP A 116 -0.53 21.16 -5.78
C ASP A 116 -0.90 21.64 -7.20
N ASN A 117 -0.43 22.82 -7.62
CA ASN A 117 -0.64 23.36 -8.96
C ASN A 117 0.33 22.77 -10.01
N VAL A 118 0.32 21.43 -10.13
CA VAL A 118 1.16 20.59 -11.02
C VAL A 118 1.39 21.17 -12.42
N ARG A 119 0.32 21.61 -13.11
CA ARG A 119 0.39 22.13 -14.50
C ARG A 119 1.25 23.39 -14.65
N GLN A 120 1.69 23.97 -13.54
CA GLN A 120 2.44 25.21 -13.47
C GLN A 120 3.85 25.03 -12.86
N LEU A 121 4.26 23.83 -12.45
CA LEU A 121 5.58 23.55 -11.89
C LEU A 121 6.61 23.28 -12.99
N ASP A 122 7.02 24.36 -13.66
CA ASP A 122 8.28 24.34 -14.40
C ASP A 122 9.48 24.24 -13.45
N SER A 123 10.65 23.92 -14.00
CA SER A 123 11.88 23.73 -13.24
C SER A 123 12.28 24.94 -12.40
N SER A 124 12.11 26.17 -12.94
CA SER A 124 12.46 27.40 -12.24
C SER A 124 11.58 27.58 -11.00
N ARG A 125 10.27 27.37 -11.17
CA ARG A 125 9.28 27.45 -10.11
C ARG A 125 9.46 26.37 -9.04
N ALA A 126 9.86 25.16 -9.44
CA ALA A 126 10.19 24.10 -8.48
C ALA A 126 11.41 24.45 -7.61
N HIS A 127 12.47 25.06 -8.19
CA HIS A 127 13.63 25.53 -7.40
C HIS A 127 13.26 26.71 -6.50
N GLN A 128 12.53 27.70 -7.04
CA GLN A 128 12.02 28.83 -6.26
C GLN A 128 11.15 28.35 -5.09
N LEU A 129 10.29 27.35 -5.29
CA LEU A 129 9.46 26.79 -4.23
C LEU A 129 10.30 26.11 -3.15
N LEU A 130 11.32 25.33 -3.52
CA LEU A 130 12.25 24.73 -2.56
C LEU A 130 13.04 25.78 -1.77
N ASP A 131 13.50 26.85 -2.43
CA ASP A 131 14.10 28.02 -1.76
C ASP A 131 13.09 28.65 -0.78
N GLU A 132 11.87 28.95 -1.23
CA GLU A 132 10.82 29.58 -0.43
C GLU A 132 10.46 28.76 0.83
N ILE A 133 10.45 27.42 0.73
CA ILE A 133 10.24 26.49 1.86
C ILE A 133 11.45 26.51 2.81
N GLU A 134 12.68 26.49 2.30
CA GLU A 134 13.90 26.56 3.13
C GLU A 134 13.97 27.90 3.89
N TYR A 135 13.52 29.00 3.27
CA TYR A 135 13.41 30.33 3.87
C TYR A 135 12.21 30.51 4.83
N ILE A 136 11.38 29.49 5.14
CA ILE A 136 10.36 29.60 6.20
C ILE A 136 11.10 29.67 7.55
N GLY A 137 11.05 30.83 8.22
CA GLY A 137 11.88 31.14 9.39
C GLY A 137 11.30 30.65 10.73
N GLY A 138 10.04 30.24 10.73
CA GLY A 138 9.32 29.74 11.89
C GLY A 138 9.73 28.32 12.33
N ALA A 139 8.86 27.67 13.09
CA ALA A 139 9.11 26.33 13.60
C ALA A 139 9.36 25.32 12.44
N PRO A 140 10.36 24.42 12.52
CA PRO A 140 10.72 23.52 11.43
C PRO A 140 9.54 22.70 10.86
N VAL A 141 8.57 22.35 11.70
CA VAL A 141 7.33 21.64 11.31
C VAL A 141 6.53 22.37 10.21
N LEU A 142 6.61 23.70 10.12
CA LEU A 142 5.96 24.48 9.07
C LEU A 142 6.51 24.20 7.66
N ARG A 143 7.69 23.57 7.55
CA ARG A 143 8.25 23.14 6.26
C ARG A 143 7.73 21.76 5.82
N ALA A 144 7.08 21.02 6.71
CA ALA A 144 6.66 19.64 6.45
C ALA A 144 5.53 19.52 5.45
N ALA A 145 4.41 20.24 5.65
CA ALA A 145 3.27 20.18 4.73
C ALA A 145 3.65 20.57 3.28
N PRO A 146 4.47 21.62 3.04
CA PRO A 146 4.98 21.90 1.70
C PRO A 146 5.81 20.78 1.09
N LEU A 147 6.71 20.16 1.87
CA LEU A 147 7.51 19.03 1.40
C LEU A 147 6.63 17.79 1.14
N GLN A 148 5.59 17.59 1.95
CA GLN A 148 4.62 16.50 1.81
C GLN A 148 3.75 16.64 0.55
N ALA A 149 3.38 17.87 0.17
CA ALA A 149 2.68 18.15 -1.09
C ALA A 149 3.62 18.04 -2.32
N LEU A 150 4.91 18.33 -2.15
CA LEU A 150 5.87 18.41 -3.26
C LEU A 150 6.55 17.07 -3.63
N TRP A 151 6.85 16.19 -2.67
CA TRP A 151 7.55 14.93 -2.99
C TRP A 151 6.80 14.00 -3.97
N PRO A 152 5.46 13.88 -3.97
CA PRO A 152 4.75 13.04 -4.93
C PRO A 152 4.93 13.53 -6.38
N ARG A 153 5.31 14.80 -6.56
CA ARG A 153 5.44 15.46 -7.86
C ARG A 153 6.84 15.35 -8.47
N ILE A 154 7.81 14.77 -7.76
CA ILE A 154 9.18 14.61 -8.28
C ILE A 154 9.19 13.85 -9.64
N PRO A 155 8.45 12.74 -9.86
CA PRO A 155 8.43 12.05 -11.15
C PRO A 155 7.81 12.89 -12.29
N GLU A 156 6.95 13.85 -11.94
CA GLU A 156 6.27 14.75 -12.89
C GLU A 156 7.17 15.91 -13.35
N LEU A 157 8.26 16.21 -12.62
CA LEU A 157 9.23 17.23 -13.00
C LEU A 157 10.06 16.80 -14.22
N PRO A 158 10.56 17.75 -15.06
CA PRO A 158 11.40 17.41 -16.20
C PRO A 158 12.68 16.69 -15.77
N GLN A 159 12.96 15.53 -16.40
CA GLN A 159 13.96 14.53 -15.99
C GLN A 159 15.26 15.10 -15.43
N GLN A 160 15.92 16.01 -16.16
CA GLN A 160 17.18 16.65 -15.79
C GLN A 160 17.20 17.35 -14.40
N TYR A 161 16.03 17.67 -13.84
CA TYR A 161 15.89 18.31 -12.51
C TYR A 161 15.41 17.36 -11.41
N GLN A 162 14.88 16.17 -11.77
CA GLN A 162 14.41 15.18 -10.79
C GLN A 162 15.48 14.86 -9.73
N PRO A 163 16.77 14.64 -10.07
CA PRO A 163 17.79 14.33 -9.07
C PRO A 163 18.06 15.47 -8.09
N HIS A 164 17.97 16.74 -8.53
CA HIS A 164 18.19 17.88 -7.65
C HIS A 164 17.02 18.07 -6.68
N ALA A 165 15.79 18.08 -7.22
CA ALA A 165 14.58 18.19 -6.40
C ALA A 165 14.49 17.05 -5.36
N TYR A 166 14.74 15.81 -5.78
CA TYR A 166 14.78 14.64 -4.92
C TYR A 166 15.76 14.80 -3.75
N LYS A 167 17.04 15.09 -4.06
CA LYS A 167 18.09 15.24 -3.04
C LYS A 167 17.76 16.37 -2.07
N ARG A 168 17.29 17.51 -2.58
CA ARG A 168 16.97 18.68 -1.77
C ARG A 168 15.78 18.44 -0.85
N ILE A 169 14.70 17.83 -1.34
CA ILE A 169 13.54 17.45 -0.51
C ILE A 169 13.97 16.45 0.57
N PHE A 170 14.77 15.44 0.23
CA PHE A 170 15.28 14.45 1.20
C PHE A 170 16.12 15.12 2.30
N GLU A 171 17.07 15.99 1.93
CA GLU A 171 17.91 16.72 2.90
C GLU A 171 17.10 17.65 3.79
N MET A 172 16.11 18.36 3.22
CA MET A 172 15.23 19.24 3.99
C MET A 172 14.36 18.44 4.96
N ALA A 173 13.80 17.30 4.53
CA ALA A 173 13.03 16.39 5.37
C ALA A 173 13.88 15.77 6.50
N ASN A 174 15.13 15.38 6.22
CA ASN A 174 16.06 14.84 7.21
C ASN A 174 16.52 15.88 8.27
N ARG A 175 16.24 17.18 8.07
CA ARG A 175 16.43 18.25 9.07
C ARG A 175 15.17 18.50 9.94
N LEU A 176 14.05 17.80 9.68
CA LEU A 176 12.80 17.95 10.44
C LEU A 176 12.79 17.05 11.71
N PRO A 177 11.90 17.32 12.68
CA PRO A 177 11.66 16.40 13.79
C PRO A 177 11.22 15.01 13.31
N THR A 178 11.76 13.94 13.92
CA THR A 178 11.62 12.53 13.50
C THR A 178 10.20 12.11 13.11
N HIS A 179 9.21 12.47 13.92
CA HIS A 179 7.80 12.09 13.72
C HIS A 179 7.15 12.72 12.47
N VAL A 180 7.74 13.79 11.95
CA VAL A 180 7.28 14.51 10.75
C VAL A 180 8.21 14.24 9.55
N ALA A 181 9.51 14.07 9.81
CA ALA A 181 10.49 13.68 8.80
C ALA A 181 10.16 12.32 8.17
N LEU A 182 9.82 11.33 9.00
CA LEU A 182 9.76 9.92 8.60
C LEU A 182 8.77 9.64 7.45
N PRO A 183 7.49 10.08 7.45
CA PRO A 183 6.58 9.82 6.34
C PRO A 183 7.02 10.49 5.02
N ILE A 184 7.67 11.66 5.10
CA ILE A 184 8.20 12.36 3.93
C ILE A 184 9.40 11.60 3.36
N LEU A 185 10.31 11.12 4.22
CA LEU A 185 11.46 10.31 3.80
C LEU A 185 11.01 8.96 3.23
N GLU A 186 10.05 8.27 3.86
CA GLU A 186 9.44 7.04 3.32
C GLU A 186 8.82 7.28 1.94
N GLY A 187 8.05 8.36 1.76
CA GLY A 187 7.47 8.76 0.47
C GLY A 187 8.51 9.08 -0.60
N VAL A 188 9.53 9.88 -0.28
CA VAL A 188 10.62 10.21 -1.21
C VAL A 188 11.36 8.94 -1.66
N ILE A 189 11.67 8.01 -0.74
CA ILE A 189 12.25 6.70 -1.11
C ILE A 189 11.30 5.93 -2.04
N GLY A 190 10.00 5.92 -1.73
CA GLY A 190 8.95 5.31 -2.54
C GLY A 190 8.86 5.84 -3.97
N THR A 191 9.28 7.08 -4.27
CA THR A 191 9.27 7.61 -5.65
C THR A 191 10.39 7.08 -6.54
N LEU A 192 11.44 6.46 -5.98
CA LEU A 192 12.65 6.07 -6.73
C LEU A 192 12.36 5.17 -7.95
N PRO A 193 11.46 4.17 -7.89
CA PRO A 193 11.07 3.36 -9.06
C PRO A 193 10.35 4.15 -10.17
N GLY A 194 9.72 5.29 -9.84
CA GLY A 194 9.04 6.16 -10.80
C GLY A 194 9.97 7.12 -11.56
N LEU A 195 11.25 7.21 -11.17
CA LEU A 195 12.22 8.12 -11.79
C LEU A 195 12.86 7.51 -13.05
N ALA A 196 13.47 8.38 -13.86
CA ALA A 196 14.28 7.97 -15.02
C ALA A 196 15.39 6.99 -14.61
N VAL A 197 15.61 5.96 -15.42
CA VAL A 197 16.44 4.78 -15.08
C VAL A 197 17.88 5.17 -14.75
N GLU A 198 18.44 6.10 -15.53
CA GLU A 198 19.75 6.72 -15.37
C GLU A 198 19.95 7.49 -14.05
N HIS A 199 18.87 7.81 -13.33
CA HIS A 199 18.92 8.53 -12.06
C HIS A 199 18.75 7.62 -10.84
N ARG A 200 18.21 6.40 -11.02
CA ARG A 200 17.84 5.51 -9.90
C ARG A 200 19.01 5.11 -9.03
N LEU A 201 20.08 4.56 -9.62
CA LEU A 201 21.25 4.11 -8.87
C LEU A 201 21.99 5.28 -8.17
N PRO A 202 22.31 6.40 -8.84
CA PRO A 202 22.93 7.57 -8.16
C PRO A 202 22.08 8.21 -7.06
N LEU A 203 20.75 8.03 -7.09
CA LEU A 203 19.85 8.48 -6.03
C LEU A 203 19.75 7.45 -4.89
N TYR A 204 19.74 6.15 -5.20
CA TYR A 204 19.83 5.08 -4.22
C TYR A 204 21.11 5.22 -3.38
N ASP A 205 22.27 5.35 -4.01
CA ASP A 205 23.58 5.52 -3.33
C ASP A 205 23.58 6.75 -2.41
N PHE A 206 22.97 7.84 -2.87
CA PHE A 206 22.82 9.08 -2.09
C PHE A 206 21.93 8.86 -0.85
N VAL A 207 20.75 8.25 -1.02
CA VAL A 207 19.83 7.99 0.10
C VAL A 207 20.46 7.02 1.08
N TYR A 208 21.10 5.96 0.60
CA TYR A 208 21.79 4.97 1.41
C TYR A 208 22.80 5.63 2.34
N ALA A 209 23.70 6.46 1.79
CA ALA A 209 24.68 7.23 2.55
C ALA A 209 24.04 8.25 3.51
N ALA A 210 22.86 8.78 3.18
CA ALA A 210 22.12 9.71 4.04
C ALA A 210 21.41 8.99 5.20
N VAL A 211 20.80 7.82 4.96
CA VAL A 211 20.16 6.98 5.99
C VAL A 211 21.19 6.43 6.97
N GLU A 212 22.38 6.03 6.49
CA GLU A 212 23.48 5.58 7.34
C GLU A 212 23.96 6.65 8.34
N ARG A 213 23.86 7.93 7.94
CA ARG A 213 24.21 9.10 8.77
C ARG A 213 23.04 9.66 9.58
N SER A 214 21.80 9.24 9.30
CA SER A 214 20.61 9.83 9.91
C SER A 214 20.39 9.35 11.35
N ASN A 215 19.69 10.15 12.15
CA ASN A 215 19.19 9.76 13.48
C ASN A 215 17.66 9.54 13.50
N VAL A 216 17.00 9.63 12.34
CA VAL A 216 15.61 9.22 12.14
C VAL A 216 15.52 7.68 12.17
N ASP A 217 14.36 7.10 12.50
CA ASP A 217 14.12 5.64 12.61
C ASP A 217 14.69 4.87 11.40
N ARG A 218 15.93 4.38 11.58
CA ARG A 218 16.70 3.74 10.52
C ARG A 218 16.07 2.43 10.09
N GLY A 219 15.35 1.74 10.98
CA GLY A 219 14.79 0.42 10.71
C GLY A 219 13.75 0.43 9.59
N ARG A 220 12.88 1.43 9.58
CA ARG A 220 11.91 1.65 8.50
C ARG A 220 12.58 2.08 7.19
N LEU A 221 13.52 3.03 7.27
CA LEU A 221 14.22 3.55 6.09
C LEU A 221 15.08 2.47 5.42
N TRP A 222 15.71 1.55 6.18
CA TRP A 222 16.42 0.40 5.64
C TRP A 222 15.50 -0.60 4.93
N ALA A 223 14.31 -0.86 5.46
CA ALA A 223 13.34 -1.72 4.78
C ALA A 223 12.85 -1.09 3.47
N MET A 224 12.57 0.22 3.45
CA MET A 224 12.20 0.94 2.22
C MET A 224 13.33 0.95 1.19
N LEU A 225 14.59 1.17 1.61
CA LEU A 225 15.76 1.08 0.73
C LEU A 225 15.94 -0.33 0.16
N ALA A 226 15.79 -1.37 0.99
CA ALA A 226 15.86 -2.75 0.52
C ALA A 226 14.79 -3.02 -0.53
N TRP A 227 13.54 -2.61 -0.31
CA TRP A 227 12.49 -2.72 -1.32
C TRP A 227 12.88 -2.04 -2.65
N SER A 228 13.46 -0.82 -2.60
CA SER A 228 13.91 -0.11 -3.80
C SER A 228 15.01 -0.83 -4.59
N LEU A 229 15.83 -1.70 -3.97
CA LEU A 229 16.86 -2.50 -4.67
C LEU A 229 16.26 -3.34 -5.81
N GLY A 230 15.05 -3.88 -5.61
CA GLY A 230 14.32 -4.66 -6.61
C GLY A 230 13.84 -3.86 -7.83
N CYS A 231 14.04 -2.54 -7.85
CA CYS A 231 13.64 -1.64 -8.94
C CYS A 231 14.85 -0.94 -9.61
N LEU A 232 16.08 -1.28 -9.21
CA LEU A 232 17.30 -0.69 -9.76
C LEU A 232 17.78 -1.44 -11.02
N PRO A 233 18.36 -0.72 -12.01
CA PRO A 233 18.95 -1.31 -13.22
C PRO A 233 20.38 -1.83 -12.92
N VAL A 234 20.51 -2.76 -11.97
CA VAL A 234 21.79 -3.26 -11.47
C VAL A 234 22.10 -4.66 -12.00
N ASP A 235 23.40 -4.96 -12.15
CA ASP A 235 23.83 -6.30 -12.50
C ASP A 235 23.61 -7.30 -11.34
N PRO A 236 23.57 -8.63 -11.61
CA PRO A 236 23.26 -9.62 -10.58
C PRO A 236 24.28 -9.67 -9.44
N GLN A 237 25.56 -9.37 -9.70
CA GLN A 237 26.60 -9.35 -8.67
C GLN A 237 26.52 -8.09 -7.80
N HIS A 238 26.07 -6.96 -8.36
CA HIS A 238 25.73 -5.78 -7.58
C HIS A 238 24.49 -6.04 -6.70
N PHE A 239 23.45 -6.65 -7.26
CA PHE A 239 22.25 -7.04 -6.50
C PHE A 239 22.59 -7.97 -5.33
N GLU A 240 23.38 -9.02 -5.55
CA GLU A 240 23.80 -9.96 -4.48
C GLU A 240 24.62 -9.27 -3.39
N ARG A 241 25.53 -8.35 -3.76
CA ARG A 241 26.31 -7.56 -2.80
C ARG A 241 25.43 -6.70 -1.92
N GLU A 242 24.51 -5.92 -2.50
CA GLU A 242 23.59 -5.08 -1.74
C GLU A 242 22.66 -5.91 -0.84
N TYR A 243 22.09 -7.00 -1.37
CA TYR A 243 21.30 -7.96 -0.59
C TYR A 243 22.06 -8.51 0.63
N SER A 244 23.32 -8.91 0.42
CA SER A 244 24.21 -9.39 1.48
C SER A 244 24.53 -8.31 2.51
N VAL A 245 24.67 -7.05 2.09
CA VAL A 245 24.88 -5.93 3.02
C VAL A 245 23.64 -5.68 3.88
N PHE A 246 22.42 -5.78 3.33
CA PHE A 246 21.20 -5.72 4.14
C PHE A 246 21.09 -6.88 5.15
N LEU A 247 21.40 -8.12 4.74
CA LEU A 247 21.47 -9.27 5.67
C LEU A 247 22.45 -9.00 6.83
N ASN A 248 23.64 -8.46 6.52
CA ASN A 248 24.66 -8.14 7.51
C ASN A 248 24.27 -6.99 8.45
N ARG A 249 23.24 -6.18 8.12
CA ARG A 249 22.71 -5.13 9.01
C ARG A 249 21.75 -5.68 10.08
N LEU A 250 21.09 -6.82 9.85
CA LEU A 250 20.10 -7.42 10.78
C LEU A 250 20.55 -7.48 12.27
N PRO A 251 21.80 -7.89 12.62
CA PRO A 251 22.24 -7.96 14.02
C PRO A 251 22.27 -6.60 14.76
N SER A 252 22.30 -5.48 14.03
CA SER A 252 22.38 -4.12 14.60
C SER A 252 21.02 -3.40 14.70
N LEU A 253 19.95 -4.05 14.25
CA LEU A 253 18.58 -3.53 14.24
C LEU A 253 17.78 -4.09 15.43
N ASP A 254 16.80 -3.31 15.92
CA ASP A 254 15.81 -3.84 16.87
C ASP A 254 14.86 -4.85 16.19
N ALA A 255 14.13 -5.64 16.98
CA ALA A 255 13.27 -6.71 16.45
C ALA A 255 12.18 -6.21 15.47
N THR A 256 11.68 -4.97 15.62
CA THR A 256 10.66 -4.40 14.73
C THR A 256 11.28 -3.98 13.40
N ALA A 257 12.48 -3.40 13.45
CA ALA A 257 13.30 -3.07 12.30
C ALA A 257 13.75 -4.33 11.54
N GLN A 258 14.21 -5.37 12.26
CA GLN A 258 14.52 -6.68 11.70
C GLN A 258 13.33 -7.29 10.98
N ALA A 259 12.14 -7.30 11.60
CA ALA A 259 10.93 -7.84 10.97
C ALA A 259 10.59 -7.13 9.65
N ARG A 260 10.62 -5.79 9.61
CA ARG A 260 10.38 -5.04 8.36
C ARG A 260 11.42 -5.36 7.28
N LEU A 261 12.71 -5.40 7.64
CA LEU A 261 13.77 -5.70 6.69
C LEU A 261 13.70 -7.16 6.19
N LEU A 262 13.38 -8.12 7.06
CA LEU A 262 13.21 -9.54 6.69
C LEU A 262 12.03 -9.76 5.74
N THR A 263 10.91 -9.05 5.91
CA THR A 263 9.81 -9.06 4.93
C THR A 263 10.31 -8.66 3.54
N GLN A 264 11.09 -7.57 3.43
CA GLN A 264 11.60 -7.11 2.14
C GLN A 264 12.69 -8.03 1.58
N LEU A 265 13.59 -8.54 2.42
CA LEU A 265 14.60 -9.52 2.03
C LEU A 265 14.00 -10.85 1.53
N ALA A 266 12.84 -11.27 2.03
CA ALA A 266 12.11 -12.40 1.47
C ALA A 266 11.57 -12.08 0.07
N LEU A 267 10.89 -10.94 -0.11
CA LEU A 267 10.31 -10.53 -1.40
C LEU A 267 11.38 -10.31 -2.49
N LEU A 268 12.55 -9.79 -2.11
CA LEU A 268 13.70 -9.58 -3.00
C LEU A 268 14.31 -10.87 -3.56
N LEU A 269 14.00 -12.05 -3.00
CA LEU A 269 14.54 -13.31 -3.50
C LEU A 269 14.19 -13.56 -4.97
N ARG A 270 13.05 -13.03 -5.46
CA ARG A 270 12.65 -13.09 -6.87
C ARG A 270 13.68 -12.45 -7.82
N GLY A 271 14.35 -11.39 -7.38
CA GLY A 271 15.35 -10.67 -8.18
C GLY A 271 16.60 -11.50 -8.50
N PHE A 272 16.85 -12.60 -7.78
CA PHE A 272 17.89 -13.57 -8.15
C PHE A 272 17.45 -14.52 -9.28
N CYS A 273 16.15 -14.78 -9.44
CA CYS A 273 15.58 -15.56 -10.54
C CYS A 273 15.53 -14.77 -11.85
N ASP A 274 15.02 -13.53 -11.81
CA ASP A 274 14.88 -12.65 -12.97
C ASP A 274 16.23 -12.42 -13.69
N ASN A 275 17.32 -12.52 -12.92
CA ASN A 275 18.69 -12.32 -13.36
C ASN A 275 19.41 -13.59 -13.87
N GLY A 276 18.85 -14.79 -13.71
CA GLY A 276 19.35 -16.05 -14.28
C GLY A 276 20.74 -16.55 -13.82
N VAL A 277 21.43 -15.84 -12.92
CA VAL A 277 22.81 -16.16 -12.50
C VAL A 277 22.88 -17.21 -11.37
N HIS A 278 21.84 -17.33 -10.55
CA HIS A 278 21.90 -18.13 -9.32
C HIS A 278 21.29 -19.53 -9.49
N SER A 279 21.93 -20.51 -8.88
CA SER A 279 21.38 -21.87 -8.79
C SER A 279 20.18 -21.91 -7.83
N GLN A 280 19.24 -22.83 -8.06
CA GLN A 280 18.14 -23.11 -7.10
C GLN A 280 18.66 -23.46 -5.69
N ALA A 281 19.85 -24.06 -5.57
CA ALA A 281 20.48 -24.33 -4.28
C ALA A 281 20.92 -23.04 -3.55
N THR A 282 21.37 -22.02 -4.29
CA THR A 282 21.72 -20.70 -3.74
C THR A 282 20.47 -19.98 -3.23
N LEU A 283 19.40 -19.97 -4.03
CA LEU A 283 18.08 -19.43 -3.67
C LEU A 283 17.51 -20.10 -2.42
N ALA A 284 17.55 -21.43 -2.36
CA ALA A 284 17.14 -22.18 -1.18
C ALA A 284 17.99 -21.85 0.06
N GLY A 285 19.30 -21.63 -0.11
CA GLY A 285 20.19 -21.15 0.94
C GLY A 285 19.76 -19.79 1.49
N TYR A 286 19.48 -18.81 0.63
CA TYR A 286 18.99 -17.50 1.07
C TYR A 286 17.59 -17.57 1.70
N HIS A 287 16.65 -18.32 1.12
CA HIS A 287 15.33 -18.55 1.73
C HIS A 287 15.47 -19.18 3.13
N ARG A 288 16.36 -20.17 3.30
CA ARG A 288 16.59 -20.81 4.60
C ARG A 288 17.22 -19.83 5.60
N LEU A 289 18.19 -19.03 5.16
CA LEU A 289 18.81 -18.00 5.99
C LEU A 289 17.80 -16.96 6.49
N VAL A 290 16.92 -16.46 5.62
CA VAL A 290 15.85 -15.52 6.01
C VAL A 290 14.86 -16.21 6.96
N TYR A 291 14.47 -17.46 6.69
CA TYR A 291 13.62 -18.24 7.60
C TYR A 291 14.24 -18.41 9.00
N ASP A 292 15.51 -18.79 9.09
CA ASP A 292 16.23 -18.97 10.36
C ASP A 292 16.40 -17.65 11.14
N TRP A 293 16.36 -16.50 10.45
CA TRP A 293 16.27 -15.18 11.09
C TRP A 293 14.86 -14.88 11.59
N VAL A 294 13.82 -15.18 10.80
CA VAL A 294 12.41 -14.99 11.19
C VAL A 294 12.07 -15.81 12.45
N GLN A 295 12.60 -17.03 12.58
CA GLN A 295 12.44 -17.84 13.79
C GLN A 295 12.95 -17.17 15.08
N ARG A 296 13.90 -16.22 14.98
CA ARG A 296 14.49 -15.51 16.13
C ARG A 296 13.68 -14.28 16.57
N LEU A 297 12.75 -13.82 15.73
CA LEU A 297 11.88 -12.70 16.06
C LEU A 297 10.87 -13.09 17.16
N PRO A 298 10.39 -12.14 17.98
CA PRO A 298 9.20 -12.34 18.80
C PRO A 298 8.00 -12.77 17.94
N PRO A 299 7.14 -13.71 18.38
CA PRO A 299 5.98 -14.17 17.59
C PRO A 299 5.01 -13.06 17.18
N SER A 300 4.94 -11.97 17.95
CA SER A 300 4.17 -10.75 17.63
C SER A 300 4.69 -9.96 16.43
N LEU A 301 5.84 -10.32 15.86
CA LEU A 301 6.48 -9.64 14.72
C LEU A 301 6.79 -10.61 13.55
N GLN A 302 6.47 -11.90 13.69
CA GLN A 302 6.77 -12.93 12.67
C GLN A 302 5.77 -12.95 11.49
N GLY A 303 4.58 -12.36 11.62
CA GLY A 303 3.49 -12.55 10.65
C GLY A 303 3.83 -12.10 9.23
N MET A 304 4.34 -10.87 9.06
CA MET A 304 4.68 -10.34 7.74
C MET A 304 5.87 -11.09 7.08
N PRO A 305 6.99 -11.36 7.77
CA PRO A 305 8.08 -12.15 7.18
C PRO A 305 7.68 -13.58 6.80
N VAL A 306 6.84 -14.26 7.60
CA VAL A 306 6.35 -15.60 7.28
C VAL A 306 5.46 -15.56 6.02
N GLY A 307 4.57 -14.57 5.90
CA GLY A 307 3.76 -14.36 4.70
C GLY A 307 4.59 -14.08 3.45
N ALA A 308 5.63 -13.23 3.58
CA ALA A 308 6.53 -12.93 2.47
C ALA A 308 7.35 -14.15 2.01
N LEU A 309 7.83 -14.98 2.94
CA LEU A 309 8.49 -16.25 2.61
C LEU A 309 7.54 -17.25 1.93
N ALA A 310 6.28 -17.34 2.39
CA ALA A 310 5.28 -18.16 1.72
C ALA A 310 4.98 -17.70 0.28
N HIS A 311 4.89 -16.39 0.06
CA HIS A 311 4.67 -15.82 -1.29
C HIS A 311 5.78 -16.19 -2.29
N VAL A 312 7.03 -16.31 -1.84
CA VAL A 312 8.19 -16.63 -2.69
C VAL A 312 8.60 -18.11 -2.65
N ILE A 313 7.76 -19.00 -2.10
CA ILE A 313 8.11 -20.42 -1.93
C ILE A 313 8.37 -21.14 -3.27
N TRP A 314 7.77 -20.65 -4.35
CA TRP A 314 7.91 -21.19 -5.71
C TRP A 314 9.34 -21.09 -6.28
N LEU A 315 10.21 -20.26 -5.66
CA LEU A 315 11.64 -20.18 -5.99
C LEU A 315 12.41 -21.44 -5.57
N LEU A 316 11.82 -22.28 -4.72
CA LEU A 316 12.45 -23.50 -4.19
C LEU A 316 12.24 -24.69 -5.13
N PRO A 317 13.21 -25.61 -5.25
CA PRO A 317 12.99 -26.87 -5.95
C PRO A 317 11.96 -27.72 -5.20
N GLU A 318 11.07 -28.41 -5.93
CA GLU A 318 9.99 -29.26 -5.40
C GLU A 318 10.34 -30.09 -4.14
N PRO A 319 11.45 -30.87 -4.08
CA PRO A 319 11.77 -31.68 -2.90
C PRO A 319 12.01 -30.87 -1.61
N GLN A 320 12.38 -29.59 -1.74
CA GLN A 320 12.59 -28.68 -0.61
C GLN A 320 11.33 -27.85 -0.31
N MET A 321 10.55 -27.53 -1.34
CA MET A 321 9.32 -26.73 -1.24
C MET A 321 8.34 -27.31 -0.22
N SER A 322 8.04 -28.61 -0.28
CA SER A 322 7.12 -29.27 0.68
C SER A 322 7.61 -29.20 2.13
N ALA A 323 8.92 -29.34 2.36
CA ALA A 323 9.51 -29.24 3.70
C ALA A 323 9.46 -27.79 4.23
N HIS A 324 9.82 -26.82 3.40
CA HIS A 324 9.77 -25.40 3.73
C HIS A 324 8.33 -24.92 3.98
N TYR A 325 7.35 -25.42 3.21
CA TYR A 325 5.94 -25.15 3.44
C TYR A 325 5.47 -25.66 4.80
N ALA A 326 5.79 -26.92 5.15
CA ALA A 326 5.43 -27.49 6.44
C ALA A 326 6.06 -26.73 7.63
N ASP A 327 7.27 -26.20 7.44
CA ASP A 327 7.97 -25.32 8.37
C ASP A 327 7.28 -23.94 8.51
N LEU A 328 6.92 -23.29 7.39
CA LEU A 328 6.18 -22.02 7.37
C LEU A 328 4.76 -22.12 7.96
N ARG A 329 4.03 -23.20 7.64
CA ARG A 329 2.75 -23.53 8.29
C ARG A 329 2.90 -23.67 9.79
N ARG A 330 3.94 -24.35 10.26
CA ARG A 330 4.17 -24.56 11.70
C ARG A 330 4.44 -23.25 12.44
N LEU A 331 5.23 -22.35 11.84
CA LEU A 331 5.38 -20.99 12.38
C LEU A 331 4.04 -20.25 12.37
N THR A 332 3.31 -20.29 11.26
CA THR A 332 1.99 -19.66 11.09
C THR A 332 1.01 -20.09 12.18
N GLN A 333 0.93 -21.39 12.48
CA GLN A 333 0.06 -21.94 13.52
C GLN A 333 0.39 -21.40 14.92
N ALA A 334 1.67 -21.13 15.20
CA ALA A 334 2.17 -20.59 16.46
C ALA A 334 2.04 -19.06 16.57
N LEU A 335 1.66 -18.35 15.51
CA LEU A 335 1.49 -16.89 15.55
C LEU A 335 0.32 -16.49 16.46
N PRO A 336 0.39 -15.33 17.14
CA PRO A 336 -0.78 -14.66 17.72
C PRO A 336 -1.81 -14.29 16.64
N ASP A 337 -3.09 -14.25 16.99
CA ASP A 337 -4.19 -14.02 16.04
C ASP A 337 -4.05 -12.71 15.23
N LEU A 338 -3.52 -11.64 15.86
CA LEU A 338 -3.24 -10.36 15.19
C LEU A 338 -2.12 -10.42 14.14
N GLN A 339 -1.30 -11.47 14.15
CA GLN A 339 -0.23 -11.72 13.17
C GLN A 339 -0.61 -12.79 12.15
N LEU A 340 -1.53 -13.69 12.50
CA LEU A 340 -1.95 -14.83 11.69
C LEU A 340 -2.44 -14.41 10.29
N GLY A 341 -3.17 -13.29 10.20
CA GLY A 341 -3.67 -12.76 8.93
C GLY A 341 -2.59 -12.42 7.90
N HIS A 342 -1.44 -11.89 8.33
CA HIS A 342 -0.34 -11.54 7.43
C HIS A 342 0.31 -12.78 6.79
N ALA A 343 0.41 -13.89 7.52
CA ALA A 343 0.91 -15.15 6.99
C ALA A 343 -0.15 -15.85 6.13
N MET A 344 -1.40 -15.90 6.61
CA MET A 344 -2.53 -16.53 5.93
C MET A 344 -2.97 -15.82 4.65
N ARG A 345 -2.53 -14.57 4.40
CA ARG A 345 -2.66 -13.90 3.09
C ARG A 345 -1.95 -14.65 1.97
N HIS A 346 -0.83 -15.33 2.24
CA HIS A 346 -0.01 -15.96 1.19
C HIS A 346 0.16 -17.48 1.35
N LEU A 347 -0.10 -18.03 2.55
CA LEU A 347 0.07 -19.46 2.79
C LEU A 347 -0.88 -20.37 1.95
N PRO A 348 -2.15 -20.03 1.65
CA PRO A 348 -2.98 -20.85 0.77
C PRO A 348 -2.54 -20.78 -0.71
N ALA A 349 -2.02 -19.63 -1.15
CA ALA A 349 -1.39 -19.47 -2.46
C ALA A 349 -0.11 -20.34 -2.57
N ALA A 350 0.70 -20.38 -1.52
CA ALA A 350 1.87 -21.26 -1.40
C ALA A 350 1.54 -22.76 -1.43
N LEU A 351 0.35 -23.16 -0.95
CA LEU A 351 -0.11 -24.56 -0.97
C LEU A 351 -0.34 -25.08 -2.39
N ALA A 352 -0.90 -24.25 -3.27
CA ALA A 352 -1.17 -24.60 -4.65
C ALA A 352 0.10 -24.99 -5.43
N MET A 353 1.27 -24.47 -5.00
CA MET A 353 2.57 -24.77 -5.61
C MET A 353 3.13 -26.16 -5.24
N LEU A 354 2.57 -26.83 -4.21
CA LEU A 354 3.05 -28.14 -3.79
C LEU A 354 2.60 -29.25 -4.76
N PRO A 355 3.30 -30.41 -4.79
CA PRO A 355 2.81 -31.59 -5.49
C PRO A 355 1.40 -32.00 -5.00
N PRO A 356 0.44 -32.34 -5.89
CA PRO A 356 -0.98 -32.51 -5.54
C PRO A 356 -1.28 -33.51 -4.42
N GLN A 357 -0.43 -34.51 -4.24
CA GLN A 357 -0.48 -35.49 -3.14
C GLN A 357 -0.46 -34.86 -1.73
N HIS A 358 0.01 -33.62 -1.58
CA HIS A 358 0.04 -32.89 -0.32
C HIS A 358 -1.19 -31.98 -0.11
N HIS A 359 -1.88 -31.59 -1.18
CA HIS A 359 -2.93 -30.56 -1.17
C HIS A 359 -4.01 -30.83 -0.12
N THR A 360 -4.65 -32.01 -0.14
CA THR A 360 -5.77 -32.33 0.75
C THR A 360 -5.39 -32.29 2.24
N ALA A 361 -4.22 -32.82 2.60
CA ALA A 361 -3.79 -32.89 3.98
C ALA A 361 -3.40 -31.51 4.51
N GLU A 362 -2.61 -30.76 3.74
CA GLU A 362 -2.14 -29.43 4.11
C GLU A 362 -3.27 -28.39 4.07
N PHE A 363 -4.25 -28.51 3.16
CA PHE A 363 -5.44 -27.67 3.15
C PHE A 363 -6.24 -27.80 4.44
N ALA A 364 -6.55 -29.02 4.88
CA ALA A 364 -7.29 -29.27 6.12
C ALA A 364 -6.62 -28.66 7.37
N LEU A 365 -5.29 -28.55 7.35
CA LEU A 365 -4.51 -27.88 8.39
C LEU A 365 -4.64 -26.35 8.32
N LEU A 366 -4.70 -25.76 7.12
CA LEU A 366 -5.02 -24.34 6.93
C LEU A 366 -6.43 -23.98 7.42
N GLU A 367 -7.44 -24.81 7.12
CA GLU A 367 -8.83 -24.58 7.56
C GLU A 367 -8.95 -24.38 9.07
N SER A 368 -8.18 -25.14 9.85
CA SER A 368 -8.19 -25.03 11.32
C SER A 368 -7.77 -23.65 11.83
N MET A 369 -6.98 -22.91 11.06
CA MET A 369 -6.48 -21.57 11.39
C MET A 369 -7.45 -20.45 10.98
N VAL A 370 -8.34 -20.69 10.01
CA VAL A 370 -9.31 -19.70 9.49
C VAL A 370 -10.20 -19.13 10.59
N ASN A 371 -10.60 -19.95 11.56
CA ASN A 371 -11.46 -19.53 12.69
C ASN A 371 -10.80 -18.52 13.66
N ARG A 372 -9.48 -18.33 13.57
CA ARG A 372 -8.70 -17.40 14.40
C ARG A 372 -8.43 -16.05 13.72
N ILE A 373 -8.91 -15.85 12.49
CA ILE A 373 -8.64 -14.62 11.72
C ILE A 373 -9.47 -13.44 12.28
N PRO A 374 -8.83 -12.37 12.80
CA PRO A 374 -9.54 -11.19 13.29
C PRO A 374 -10.11 -10.38 12.11
N ALA A 375 -11.15 -9.58 12.38
CA ALA A 375 -11.94 -8.90 11.35
C ALA A 375 -11.09 -8.12 10.33
N GLN A 376 -10.11 -7.35 10.83
CA GLN A 376 -9.17 -6.52 10.06
C GLN A 376 -8.32 -7.25 9.01
N HIS A 377 -8.29 -8.59 9.02
CA HIS A 377 -7.49 -9.41 8.10
C HIS A 377 -8.34 -10.31 7.20
N ARG A 378 -9.67 -10.25 7.28
CA ARG A 378 -10.57 -11.18 6.59
C ARG A 378 -10.51 -11.06 5.06
N GLU A 379 -10.55 -9.85 4.52
CA GLU A 379 -10.40 -9.55 3.09
C GLU A 379 -9.07 -10.10 2.55
N ALA A 380 -7.96 -9.79 3.23
CA ALA A 380 -6.64 -10.27 2.87
C ALA A 380 -6.55 -11.82 2.86
N VAL A 381 -7.08 -12.49 3.88
CA VAL A 381 -7.04 -13.97 3.93
C VAL A 381 -8.03 -14.60 2.95
N ALA A 382 -9.19 -13.99 2.71
CA ALA A 382 -10.14 -14.43 1.68
C ALA A 382 -9.48 -14.37 0.30
N LEU A 383 -8.85 -13.25 -0.06
CA LEU A 383 -8.07 -13.12 -1.29
C LEU A 383 -6.99 -14.20 -1.39
N GLY A 384 -6.21 -14.43 -0.33
CA GLY A 384 -5.20 -15.50 -0.30
C GLY A 384 -5.75 -16.91 -0.52
N LEU A 385 -6.94 -17.22 0.03
CA LEU A 385 -7.65 -18.49 -0.19
C LEU A 385 -8.15 -18.63 -1.63
N LEU A 386 -8.64 -17.55 -2.24
CA LEU A 386 -9.11 -17.54 -3.62
C LEU A 386 -7.95 -17.65 -4.61
N GLU A 387 -6.84 -16.94 -4.39
CA GLU A 387 -5.59 -17.11 -5.15
C GLU A 387 -5.11 -18.58 -5.10
N GLY A 388 -5.12 -19.18 -3.90
CA GLY A 388 -4.77 -20.60 -3.73
C GLY A 388 -5.74 -21.55 -4.42
N SER A 389 -7.04 -21.22 -4.49
CA SER A 389 -8.08 -22.10 -5.07
C SER A 389 -7.84 -22.45 -6.55
N ILE A 390 -7.09 -21.63 -7.28
CA ILE A 390 -6.85 -21.77 -8.72
C ILE A 390 -6.02 -23.01 -9.03
N GLY A 391 -4.90 -23.21 -8.33
CA GLY A 391 -4.00 -24.36 -8.51
C GLY A 391 -4.41 -25.62 -7.72
N LEU A 392 -5.60 -25.63 -7.11
CA LEU A 392 -6.14 -26.78 -6.38
C LEU A 392 -7.20 -27.50 -7.22
N GLY A 393 -7.25 -28.84 -7.12
CA GLY A 393 -8.29 -29.63 -7.77
C GLY A 393 -9.71 -29.21 -7.35
N GLU A 394 -10.68 -29.35 -8.25
CA GLU A 394 -12.07 -28.82 -8.17
C GLU A 394 -12.69 -28.86 -6.77
N ALA A 395 -12.69 -30.04 -6.11
CA ALA A 395 -13.27 -30.21 -4.78
C ALA A 395 -12.59 -29.38 -3.67
N LEU A 396 -11.28 -29.16 -3.76
CA LEU A 396 -10.53 -28.28 -2.85
C LEU A 396 -10.67 -26.81 -3.27
N SER A 397 -10.72 -26.53 -4.56
CA SER A 397 -10.99 -25.19 -5.09
C SER A 397 -12.33 -24.64 -4.58
N LYS A 398 -13.43 -25.38 -4.77
CA LYS A 398 -14.76 -25.05 -4.25
C LYS A 398 -14.75 -24.84 -2.73
N ARG A 399 -14.00 -25.66 -1.99
CA ARG A 399 -13.86 -25.53 -0.54
C ARG A 399 -13.07 -24.27 -0.13
N GLY A 400 -12.08 -23.87 -0.93
CA GLY A 400 -11.39 -22.59 -0.82
C GLY A 400 -12.34 -21.40 -0.98
N TRP A 401 -13.16 -21.41 -2.04
CA TRP A 401 -14.23 -20.44 -2.27
C TRP A 401 -15.20 -20.35 -1.09
N GLN A 402 -15.71 -21.49 -0.60
CA GLN A 402 -16.59 -21.55 0.57
C GLN A 402 -15.98 -20.91 1.82
N LEU A 403 -14.70 -21.14 2.10
CA LEU A 403 -14.01 -20.57 3.27
C LEU A 403 -13.73 -19.08 3.11
N ALA A 404 -13.30 -18.65 1.93
CA ALA A 404 -13.07 -17.24 1.63
C ALA A 404 -14.35 -16.42 1.79
N LEU A 405 -15.45 -16.88 1.21
CA LEU A 405 -16.74 -16.21 1.33
C LEU A 405 -17.31 -16.27 2.76
N ARG A 406 -17.05 -17.34 3.52
CA ARG A 406 -17.42 -17.39 4.96
C ARG A 406 -16.60 -16.44 5.83
N LEU A 407 -15.34 -16.15 5.49
CA LEU A 407 -14.58 -15.10 6.17
C LEU A 407 -15.23 -13.72 5.95
N LEU A 408 -15.80 -13.49 4.77
CA LEU A 408 -16.49 -12.24 4.41
C LEU A 408 -17.96 -12.19 4.88
N ASP A 409 -18.51 -13.24 5.49
CA ASP A 409 -19.88 -13.22 6.00
C ASP A 409 -20.03 -12.10 7.07
N ASN A 410 -21.15 -11.39 7.01
CA ASN A 410 -21.47 -10.14 7.74
C ASN A 410 -20.66 -8.90 7.28
N GLY A 411 -19.88 -9.00 6.21
CA GLY A 411 -19.37 -7.85 5.45
C GLY A 411 -20.45 -7.20 4.58
N ASP A 412 -20.11 -6.07 3.96
CA ASP A 412 -20.93 -5.48 2.89
C ASP A 412 -20.54 -6.04 1.51
N GLY A 413 -21.32 -5.72 0.46
CA GLY A 413 -21.03 -6.17 -0.89
C GLY A 413 -19.72 -5.60 -1.48
N MET A 414 -19.25 -4.46 -0.97
CA MET A 414 -18.00 -3.84 -1.43
C MET A 414 -16.77 -4.63 -0.98
N GLN A 415 -16.80 -5.27 0.20
CA GLN A 415 -15.70 -6.14 0.65
C GLN A 415 -15.49 -7.34 -0.29
N LEU A 416 -16.58 -7.99 -0.72
CA LEU A 416 -16.50 -9.06 -1.72
C LEU A 416 -16.07 -8.51 -3.07
N PHE A 417 -16.66 -7.40 -3.52
CA PHE A 417 -16.29 -6.80 -4.80
C PHE A 417 -14.80 -6.45 -4.86
N ALA A 418 -14.24 -5.80 -3.84
CA ALA A 418 -12.82 -5.46 -3.77
C ALA A 418 -11.91 -6.71 -3.87
N VAL A 419 -12.25 -7.79 -3.18
CA VAL A 419 -11.50 -9.06 -3.26
C VAL A 419 -11.59 -9.70 -4.65
N LEU A 420 -12.73 -9.58 -5.34
CA LEU A 420 -12.91 -10.09 -6.70
C LEU A 420 -12.22 -9.21 -7.75
N ASP A 421 -12.25 -7.88 -7.58
CA ASP A 421 -11.54 -6.92 -8.43
C ASP A 421 -10.03 -7.14 -8.32
N ASP A 422 -9.49 -7.33 -7.11
CA ASP A 422 -8.08 -7.72 -6.87
C ASP A 422 -7.68 -9.01 -7.63
N LEU A 423 -8.58 -9.99 -7.79
CA LEU A 423 -8.33 -11.20 -8.58
C LEU A 423 -8.44 -10.95 -10.10
N ALA A 424 -9.28 -10.01 -10.53
CA ALA A 424 -9.44 -9.64 -11.93
C ALA A 424 -8.26 -8.79 -12.42
N GLU A 425 -7.82 -7.81 -11.63
CA GLU A 425 -6.63 -6.98 -11.93
C GLU A 425 -5.36 -7.83 -12.06
N ARG A 426 -5.23 -8.89 -11.26
CA ARG A 426 -4.13 -9.87 -11.32
C ARG A 426 -4.29 -10.92 -12.43
N GLU A 427 -5.25 -10.76 -13.36
CA GLU A 427 -5.53 -11.74 -14.42
C GLU A 427 -5.70 -13.20 -13.93
N LEU A 428 -6.07 -13.39 -12.64
CA LEU A 428 -6.11 -14.70 -12.00
C LEU A 428 -7.40 -15.45 -12.30
N LEU A 429 -8.51 -14.72 -12.47
CA LEU A 429 -9.78 -15.35 -12.82
C LEU A 429 -9.69 -16.22 -14.08
N PRO A 430 -9.12 -15.79 -15.23
CA PRO A 430 -8.89 -16.61 -16.42
C PRO A 430 -8.25 -17.99 -16.21
N LEU A 431 -7.49 -18.18 -15.13
CA LEU A 431 -6.80 -19.44 -14.83
C LEU A 431 -7.72 -20.52 -14.23
N LEU A 432 -8.92 -20.15 -13.78
CA LEU A 432 -9.94 -21.11 -13.32
C LEU A 432 -10.52 -21.89 -14.51
N SER A 433 -10.60 -23.22 -14.39
CA SER A 433 -11.32 -24.09 -15.32
C SER A 433 -12.80 -23.73 -15.37
N GLY A 434 -13.51 -24.12 -16.44
CA GLY A 434 -14.95 -23.88 -16.57
C GLY A 434 -15.75 -24.42 -15.37
N GLN A 435 -15.36 -25.58 -14.83
CA GLN A 435 -15.99 -26.16 -13.63
C GLN A 435 -15.65 -25.38 -12.36
N GLN A 436 -14.37 -25.01 -12.14
CA GLN A 436 -13.98 -24.17 -11.00
C GLN A 436 -14.68 -22.80 -11.03
N TRP A 437 -14.85 -22.21 -12.21
CA TRP A 437 -15.57 -20.95 -12.40
C TRP A 437 -17.07 -21.10 -12.14
N ALA A 438 -17.71 -22.17 -12.62
CA ALA A 438 -19.11 -22.46 -12.32
C ALA A 438 -19.34 -22.64 -10.80
N ASP A 439 -18.46 -23.40 -10.13
CA ASP A 439 -18.49 -23.56 -8.67
C ASP A 439 -18.27 -22.22 -7.93
N ALA A 440 -17.37 -21.36 -8.42
CA ALA A 440 -17.16 -20.02 -7.86
C ALA A 440 -18.40 -19.13 -8.00
N VAL A 441 -19.06 -19.14 -9.16
CA VAL A 441 -20.31 -18.40 -9.41
C VAL A 441 -21.43 -18.88 -8.48
N ASP A 442 -21.63 -20.19 -8.34
CA ASP A 442 -22.62 -20.76 -7.41
C ASP A 442 -22.37 -20.32 -5.96
N GLU A 443 -21.11 -20.27 -5.52
CA GLU A 443 -20.76 -19.85 -4.16
C GLU A 443 -20.90 -18.33 -3.96
N ILE A 444 -20.62 -17.50 -4.98
CA ILE A 444 -20.88 -16.04 -4.95
C ILE A 444 -22.38 -15.76 -4.86
N LEU A 445 -23.20 -16.46 -5.65
CA LEU A 445 -24.67 -16.31 -5.61
C LEU A 445 -25.22 -16.71 -4.23
N GLN A 446 -24.76 -17.82 -3.66
CA GLN A 446 -25.10 -18.21 -2.29
C GLN A 446 -24.65 -17.18 -1.25
N PHE A 447 -23.46 -16.57 -1.39
CA PHE A 447 -23.02 -15.50 -0.49
C PHE A 447 -23.95 -14.30 -0.50
N CYS A 448 -24.41 -13.86 -1.69
CA CYS A 448 -25.38 -12.78 -1.84
C CYS A 448 -26.70 -13.07 -1.10
N GLU A 449 -27.20 -14.31 -1.21
CA GLU A 449 -28.42 -14.75 -0.53
C GLU A 449 -28.25 -14.83 1.00
N ARG A 450 -27.14 -15.43 1.48
CA ARG A 450 -26.85 -15.57 2.93
C ARG A 450 -26.74 -14.20 3.61
N ASN A 451 -26.02 -13.26 3.00
CA ASN A 451 -25.73 -11.95 3.56
C ASN A 451 -26.83 -10.91 3.28
N ARG A 452 -27.85 -11.26 2.47
CA ARG A 452 -28.99 -10.40 2.12
C ARG A 452 -28.55 -9.05 1.55
N LEU A 453 -27.59 -9.09 0.62
CA LEU A 453 -27.05 -7.89 -0.01
C LEU A 453 -28.13 -7.05 -0.69
N GLY A 454 -27.91 -5.74 -0.77
CA GLY A 454 -28.81 -4.83 -1.46
C GLY A 454 -28.82 -5.09 -2.97
N GLU A 455 -29.90 -4.68 -3.65
CA GLU A 455 -30.04 -4.91 -5.09
C GLU A 455 -28.90 -4.27 -5.91
N THR A 456 -28.38 -3.12 -5.46
CA THR A 456 -27.21 -2.45 -6.06
C THR A 456 -25.94 -3.32 -6.02
N ASP A 457 -25.59 -3.84 -4.84
CA ASP A 457 -24.42 -4.71 -4.65
C ASP A 457 -24.58 -6.01 -5.45
N ARG A 458 -25.79 -6.56 -5.47
CA ARG A 458 -26.14 -7.75 -6.23
C ARG A 458 -26.00 -7.51 -7.74
N THR A 459 -26.48 -6.39 -8.27
CA THR A 459 -26.29 -6.03 -9.68
C THR A 459 -24.79 -5.89 -10.00
N MET A 460 -24.02 -5.22 -9.14
CA MET A 460 -22.56 -5.05 -9.33
C MET A 460 -21.82 -6.40 -9.43
N LEU A 461 -22.16 -7.35 -8.56
CA LEU A 461 -21.58 -8.71 -8.57
C LEU A 461 -22.05 -9.54 -9.77
N LEU A 462 -23.30 -9.39 -10.21
CA LEU A 462 -23.81 -10.04 -11.43
C LEU A 462 -23.14 -9.48 -12.71
N ASP A 463 -22.95 -8.16 -12.78
CA ASP A 463 -22.21 -7.50 -13.87
C ASP A 463 -20.72 -7.89 -13.87
N PHE A 464 -20.14 -8.17 -12.70
CA PHE A 464 -18.79 -8.75 -12.59
C PHE A 464 -18.75 -10.17 -13.17
N ILE A 465 -19.66 -11.06 -12.73
CA ILE A 465 -19.75 -12.44 -13.24
C ILE A 465 -19.95 -12.45 -14.75
N ALA A 466 -20.85 -11.60 -15.26
CA ALA A 466 -21.12 -11.47 -16.70
C ALA A 466 -19.88 -11.02 -17.49
N ARG A 467 -19.08 -10.07 -16.98
CA ARG A 467 -17.85 -9.60 -17.65
C ARG A 467 -16.73 -10.66 -17.72
N HIS A 468 -16.65 -11.58 -16.76
CA HIS A 468 -15.53 -12.53 -16.65
C HIS A 468 -15.87 -13.98 -17.04
N GLY A 469 -17.12 -14.24 -17.44
CA GLY A 469 -17.64 -15.57 -17.81
C GLY A 469 -17.98 -15.80 -19.28
N THR A 470 -17.79 -14.84 -20.19
CA THR A 470 -18.31 -14.95 -21.59
C THR A 470 -17.56 -15.88 -22.53
N ASP A 471 -16.34 -16.31 -22.20
CA ASP A 471 -15.44 -17.00 -23.14
C ASP A 471 -14.78 -18.27 -22.55
N ARG A 472 -15.53 -19.09 -21.79
CA ARG A 472 -15.00 -20.30 -21.12
C ARG A 472 -15.89 -21.54 -21.22
#